data_AF-A0AB35JVM3-F1
#
_entry.id   AF-A0AB35JVM3-F1
#
_cell.length_a   1.000
_cell.length_b   1.000
_cell.length_c   1.000
_cell.angle_alpha   90.00
_cell.angle_beta   90.00
_cell.angle_gamma   90.00
#
_symmetry.space_group_name_H-M   'P 1'
#
loop_
_entity.id
_entity.type
_entity.pdbx_description
1 polymer ?
#
loop_
_entity_poly.entity_id
_entity_poly.type
_entity_poly.pdbx_seq_one_letter_code
_entity_poly.pdbx_strand_id
1 'polypeptide(L)'
;MKKHIQTIIKKAPDIPMQAAHSSFEMLVSSWTEYKKVAEVEGTKRAAISAFKDVKLEQIGAQRAVLEQYLAKTFEERATTIHNFFEVLDKGIETGDSSLISNAIGAIVDITKQSPLAGARELIGAFYDPEVKTIEI
;
A
#
# COMPACT_ATOMS: atom_id res chain seq x y z
N MET A 1 7.28 -52.15 48.06
CA MET A 1 7.75 -51.39 46.88
C MET A 1 8.44 -52.26 45.82
N LYS A 2 9.50 -53.02 46.13
CA LYS A 2 10.22 -53.86 45.14
C LYS A 2 9.33 -54.87 44.36
N LYS A 3 8.38 -55.54 45.02
CA LYS A 3 7.49 -56.53 44.37
C LYS A 3 6.51 -55.92 43.37
N HIS A 4 6.06 -54.69 43.60
CA HIS A 4 5.08 -54.01 42.74
C HIS A 4 5.71 -53.52 41.43
N ILE A 5 6.95 -53.02 41.51
CA ILE A 5 7.76 -52.66 40.33
C ILE A 5 8.03 -53.88 39.44
N GLN A 6 8.33 -55.03 40.04
CA GLN A 6 8.55 -56.28 39.30
C GLN A 6 7.29 -56.79 38.55
N THR A 7 6.10 -56.48 39.05
CA THR A 7 4.85 -56.92 38.41
C THR A 7 4.52 -56.05 37.18
N ILE A 8 4.89 -54.77 37.23
CA ILE A 8 4.70 -53.81 36.13
C ILE A 8 5.65 -54.12 34.96
N ILE A 9 6.92 -54.44 35.25
CA ILE A 9 7.92 -54.81 34.23
C ILE A 9 7.49 -56.07 33.46
N LYS A 10 6.89 -57.05 34.14
CA LYS A 10 6.42 -58.30 33.51
C LYS A 10 5.23 -58.14 32.55
N LYS A 11 4.49 -57.03 32.63
CA LYS A 11 3.29 -56.78 31.82
C LYS A 11 3.55 -55.84 30.64
N ALA A 12 4.77 -55.32 30.52
CA ALA A 12 5.18 -54.50 29.40
C ALA A 12 5.48 -55.38 28.18
N PRO A 13 5.05 -54.98 26.96
CA PRO A 13 5.45 -55.67 25.74
C PRO A 13 6.98 -55.61 25.59
N ASP A 14 7.57 -56.71 25.12
CA ASP A 14 9.02 -56.81 24.88
C ASP A 14 9.36 -56.07 23.58
N ILE A 15 9.55 -54.75 23.71
CA ILE A 15 9.91 -53.88 22.58
C ILE A 15 11.42 -54.00 22.38
N PRO A 16 11.90 -54.37 21.18
CA PRO A 16 13.32 -54.38 20.89
C PRO A 16 13.94 -53.02 21.23
N MET A 17 15.01 -53.01 22.02
CA MET A 17 15.68 -51.78 22.47
C MET A 17 16.02 -50.83 21.30
N GLN A 18 16.39 -51.41 20.15
CA GLN A 18 16.67 -50.66 18.93
C GLN A 18 15.44 -49.90 18.40
N ALA A 19 14.25 -50.52 18.46
CA ALA A 19 12.99 -49.94 18.02
C ALA A 19 12.50 -48.85 18.98
N ALA A 20 12.70 -49.04 20.29
CA ALA A 20 12.39 -48.02 21.30
C ALA A 20 13.29 -46.79 21.13
N HIS A 21 14.59 -47.00 20.91
CA HIS A 21 15.56 -45.93 20.69
C HIS A 21 15.27 -45.14 19.40
N SER A 22 15.05 -45.83 18.27
CA SER A 22 14.75 -45.16 17.00
C SER A 22 13.43 -44.39 17.03
N SER A 23 12.40 -44.92 17.70
CA SER A 23 11.13 -44.22 17.88
C SER A 23 11.30 -42.97 18.74
N PHE A 24 12.11 -43.03 19.79
CA PHE A 24 12.42 -41.88 20.62
C PHE A 24 13.21 -40.81 19.85
N GLU A 25 14.24 -41.21 19.10
CA GLU A 25 15.00 -40.29 18.24
C GLU A 25 14.10 -39.63 17.18
N MET A 26 13.20 -40.39 16.56
CA MET A 26 12.22 -39.86 15.61
C MET A 26 11.31 -38.83 16.25
N LEU A 27 10.80 -39.07 17.47
CA LEU A 27 9.94 -38.12 18.18
C LEU A 27 10.70 -36.83 18.54
N VAL A 28 11.92 -36.97 19.07
CA VAL A 28 12.73 -35.81 19.47
C VAL A 28 13.15 -34.99 18.25
N SER A 29 13.60 -35.63 17.17
CA SER A 29 13.97 -34.95 15.92
C SER A 29 12.77 -34.27 15.27
N SER A 30 11.62 -34.94 15.21
CA SER A 30 10.38 -34.37 14.65
C SER A 30 9.89 -33.16 15.45
N TRP A 31 9.95 -33.23 16.78
CA TRP A 31 9.57 -32.10 17.64
C TRP A 31 10.53 -30.92 17.48
N THR A 32 11.84 -31.20 17.42
CA THR A 32 12.86 -30.17 17.22
C THR A 32 12.70 -29.48 15.86
N GLU A 33 12.46 -30.26 14.81
CA GLU A 33 12.23 -29.73 13.46
C GLU A 33 10.94 -28.91 13.41
N TYR A 34 9.85 -29.40 14.01
CA TYR A 34 8.61 -28.64 14.15
C TYR A 34 8.85 -27.29 14.83
N LYS A 35 9.57 -27.27 15.95
CA LYS A 35 9.88 -26.04 16.70
C LYS A 35 10.68 -25.05 15.85
N LYS A 36 11.70 -25.53 15.14
CA LYS A 36 12.52 -24.72 14.24
C LYS A 36 11.69 -24.14 13.09
N VAL A 37 10.89 -24.97 12.42
CA VAL A 37 10.01 -24.52 11.33
C VAL A 37 8.98 -23.51 11.84
N ALA A 38 8.37 -23.76 12.98
CA ALA A 38 7.38 -22.85 13.56
C ALA A 38 7.96 -21.46 13.84
N GLU A 39 9.18 -21.37 14.35
CA GLU A 39 9.88 -20.10 14.61
C GLU A 39 10.28 -19.38 13.31
N VAL A 40 10.81 -20.11 12.32
CA VAL A 40 11.17 -19.55 11.01
C VAL A 40 9.93 -19.01 10.29
N GLU A 41 8.85 -19.79 10.24
CA GLU A 41 7.60 -19.37 9.60
C GLU A 41 6.90 -18.27 10.39
N GLY A 42 7.03 -18.26 11.71
CA GLY A 42 6.59 -17.14 12.56
C GLY A 42 7.30 -15.84 12.18
N THR A 43 8.63 -15.90 12.01
CA THR A 43 9.44 -14.75 11.59
C THR A 43 9.07 -14.26 10.19
N LYS A 44 8.87 -15.18 9.24
CA LYS A 44 8.42 -14.83 7.88
C LYS A 44 7.06 -14.14 7.88
N ARG A 45 6.09 -14.66 8.66
CA ARG A 45 4.77 -14.03 8.81
C ARG A 45 4.87 -12.63 9.41
N ALA A 46 5.71 -12.44 10.42
CA ALA A 46 5.94 -11.12 11.01
C ALA A 46 6.54 -10.14 9.99
N ALA A 47 7.52 -10.58 9.19
CA ALA A 47 8.11 -9.78 8.12
C ALA A 47 7.07 -9.40 7.04
N ILE A 48 6.22 -10.34 6.62
CA ILE A 48 5.13 -10.08 5.67
C ILE A 48 4.14 -9.05 6.26
N SER A 49 3.79 -9.16 7.54
CA SER A 49 2.89 -8.19 8.17
C SER A 49 3.50 -6.81 8.20
N ALA A 50 4.75 -6.67 8.63
CA ALA A 50 5.44 -5.39 8.65
C ALA A 50 5.55 -4.77 7.24
N PHE A 51 5.87 -5.58 6.23
CA PHE A 51 5.89 -5.12 4.84
C PHE A 51 4.51 -4.65 4.35
N LYS A 52 3.46 -5.41 4.68
CA LYS A 52 2.07 -5.05 4.35
C LYS A 52 1.70 -3.71 5.00
N ASP A 53 2.03 -3.50 6.26
CA ASP A 53 1.71 -2.26 6.98
C ASP A 53 2.42 -1.06 6.34
N VAL A 54 3.72 -1.17 6.03
CA VAL A 54 4.47 -0.14 5.29
C VAL A 54 3.85 0.16 3.92
N LYS A 55 3.41 -0.88 3.19
CA LYS A 55 2.79 -0.69 1.86
C LYS A 55 1.42 -0.04 1.96
N LEU A 56 0.62 -0.36 2.97
CA LEU A 56 -0.66 0.29 3.20
C LEU A 56 -0.48 1.77 3.53
N GLU A 57 0.49 2.11 4.39
CA GLU A 57 0.82 3.52 4.69
C GLU A 57 1.31 4.26 3.43
N GLN A 58 2.17 3.63 2.63
CA GLN A 58 2.64 4.19 1.36
C GLN A 58 1.46 4.50 0.42
N ILE A 59 0.55 3.55 0.20
CA ILE A 59 -0.64 3.75 -0.64
C ILE A 59 -1.54 4.85 -0.07
N GLY A 60 -1.71 4.89 1.25
CA GLY A 60 -2.48 5.92 1.94
C GLY A 60 -1.93 7.32 1.70
N ALA A 61 -0.61 7.48 1.80
CA ALA A 61 0.07 8.74 1.53
C ALA A 61 -0.06 9.15 0.05
N GLN A 62 0.16 8.22 -0.89
CA GLN A 62 -0.01 8.47 -2.33
C GLN A 62 -1.43 8.90 -2.66
N ARG A 63 -2.44 8.27 -2.05
CA ARG A 63 -3.84 8.67 -2.18
C ARG A 63 -4.05 10.10 -1.68
N ALA A 64 -3.57 10.44 -0.49
CA ALA A 64 -3.76 11.77 0.09
C ALA A 64 -3.15 12.88 -0.79
N VAL A 65 -1.94 12.65 -1.30
CA VAL A 65 -1.25 13.55 -2.24
C VAL A 65 -2.09 13.75 -3.50
N LEU A 66 -2.56 12.66 -4.12
CA LEU A 66 -3.37 12.73 -5.33
C LEU A 66 -4.70 13.44 -5.10
N GLU A 67 -5.39 13.15 -3.99
CA GLU A 67 -6.65 13.82 -3.62
C GLU A 67 -6.45 15.32 -3.45
N GLN A 68 -5.37 15.75 -2.78
CA GLN A 68 -5.04 17.15 -2.60
C GLN A 68 -4.71 17.85 -3.93
N TYR A 69 -3.90 17.21 -4.78
CA TYR A 69 -3.57 17.71 -6.10
C TYR A 69 -4.84 17.93 -6.94
N LEU A 70 -5.73 16.93 -6.97
CA LEU A 70 -6.98 17.02 -7.73
C LEU A 70 -7.87 18.14 -7.18
N ALA A 71 -8.08 18.21 -5.86
CA ALA A 71 -8.90 19.24 -5.25
C ALA A 71 -8.43 20.65 -5.62
N LYS A 72 -7.13 20.93 -5.45
CA LYS A 72 -6.54 22.24 -5.80
C LYS A 72 -6.65 22.53 -7.30
N THR A 73 -6.32 21.57 -8.16
CA THR A 73 -6.33 21.76 -9.62
C THR A 73 -7.73 22.12 -10.12
N PHE A 74 -8.77 21.45 -9.62
CA PHE A 74 -10.15 21.75 -10.01
C PHE A 74 -10.64 23.09 -9.44
N GLU A 75 -10.26 23.44 -8.20
CA GLU A 75 -10.59 24.72 -7.57
C GLU A 75 -9.95 25.91 -8.31
N GLU A 76 -8.65 25.84 -8.59
CA GLU A 76 -7.92 26.88 -9.34
C GLU A 76 -8.50 27.06 -10.74
N ARG A 77 -8.83 25.97 -11.41
CA ARG A 77 -9.44 25.99 -12.74
C ARG A 77 -10.84 26.59 -12.72
N ALA A 78 -11.67 26.25 -11.73
CA ALA A 78 -13.00 26.86 -11.56
C ALA A 78 -12.90 28.37 -11.36
N THR A 79 -12.00 28.80 -10.48
CA THR A 79 -11.72 30.22 -10.22
C THR A 79 -11.25 30.95 -11.48
N THR A 80 -10.33 30.34 -12.22
CA THR A 80 -9.78 30.92 -13.46
C THR A 80 -10.87 31.10 -14.52
N ILE A 81 -11.72 30.09 -14.73
CA ILE A 81 -12.84 30.16 -15.67
C ILE A 81 -13.84 31.23 -15.24
N HIS A 82 -14.15 31.33 -13.94
CA HIS A 82 -15.04 32.35 -13.41
C HIS A 82 -14.51 33.77 -13.72
N ASN A 83 -13.22 34.01 -13.49
CA ASN A 83 -12.59 35.30 -13.80
C ASN A 83 -12.66 35.62 -15.30
N PHE A 84 -12.55 34.63 -16.19
CA PHE A 84 -12.73 34.86 -17.63
C PHE A 84 -14.16 35.26 -17.99
N PHE A 85 -15.17 34.73 -17.29
CA PHE A 85 -16.55 35.18 -17.45
C PHE A 85 -16.74 36.62 -16.97
N GLU A 86 -16.14 37.02 -15.85
CA GLU A 86 -16.19 38.42 -15.40
C GLU A 86 -15.56 39.39 -16.42
N VAL A 87 -14.44 38.98 -17.05
CA VAL A 87 -13.80 39.76 -18.12
C VAL A 87 -14.68 39.82 -19.37
N LEU A 88 -15.37 38.72 -19.70
CA LEU A 88 -16.33 38.68 -20.82
C LEU A 88 -17.50 39.63 -20.56
N ASP A 89 -18.10 39.58 -19.37
CA ASP A 89 -19.20 40.46 -18.97
C ASP A 89 -18.79 41.93 -19.09
N LYS A 90 -17.60 42.27 -18.58
CA LYS A 90 -17.04 43.63 -18.73
C LYS A 90 -16.86 44.04 -20.19
N GLY A 91 -16.38 43.14 -21.04
CA GLY A 91 -16.24 43.39 -22.48
C GLY A 91 -17.59 43.68 -23.16
N ILE A 92 -18.64 42.96 -22.76
CA ILE A 92 -20.01 43.18 -23.23
C ILE A 92 -20.54 44.55 -22.76
N GLU A 93 -20.36 44.88 -21.48
CA GLU A 93 -20.79 46.16 -20.91
C GLU A 93 -20.12 47.37 -21.59
N THR A 94 -18.82 47.26 -21.90
CA THR A 94 -18.06 48.35 -22.52
C THR A 94 -18.14 48.37 -24.05
N GLY A 95 -18.75 47.35 -24.67
CA GLY A 95 -18.75 47.17 -26.12
C GLY A 95 -17.36 46.92 -26.71
N ASP A 96 -16.42 46.39 -25.93
CA ASP A 96 -15.05 46.12 -26.36
C ASP A 96 -14.95 44.73 -26.99
N SER A 97 -15.05 44.68 -28.31
CA SER A 97 -14.95 43.44 -29.09
C SER A 97 -13.62 42.69 -28.91
N SER A 98 -12.53 43.38 -28.56
CA SER A 98 -11.24 42.75 -28.30
C SER A 98 -11.27 41.99 -26.98
N LEU A 99 -11.79 42.62 -25.92
CA LEU A 99 -11.98 41.97 -24.62
C LEU A 99 -12.87 40.73 -24.73
N ILE A 100 -13.97 40.83 -25.46
CA ILE A 100 -14.89 39.71 -25.70
C ILE A 100 -14.17 38.54 -26.39
N SER A 101 -13.46 38.81 -27.50
CA SER A 101 -12.76 37.76 -28.25
C SER A 101 -11.64 37.11 -27.41
N ASN A 102 -10.92 37.90 -26.62
CA ASN A 102 -9.84 37.39 -25.77
C ASN A 102 -10.38 36.50 -24.64
N ALA A 103 -11.46 36.91 -23.99
CA ALA A 103 -12.09 36.13 -22.93
C ALA A 103 -12.64 34.78 -23.46
N ILE A 104 -13.34 34.80 -24.60
CA ILE A 104 -13.84 33.58 -25.25
C ILE A 104 -12.66 32.66 -25.65
N GLY A 105 -11.60 33.23 -26.23
CA GLY A 105 -10.39 32.50 -26.58
C GLY A 105 -9.78 31.79 -25.37
N ALA A 106 -9.61 32.51 -24.26
CA ALA A 106 -9.07 31.96 -23.02
C ALA A 106 -9.94 30.82 -22.44
N ILE A 107 -11.27 30.98 -22.44
CA ILE A 107 -12.22 29.93 -22.01
C ILE A 107 -12.09 28.68 -22.88
N VAL A 108 -12.00 28.86 -24.20
CA VAL A 108 -11.84 27.73 -25.13
C VAL A 108 -10.50 27.03 -24.91
N ASP A 109 -9.42 27.77 -24.74
CA ASP A 109 -8.08 27.21 -24.59
C ASP A 109 -7.92 26.44 -23.28
N ILE A 110 -8.42 26.96 -22.16
CA ILE A 110 -8.41 26.21 -20.90
C ILE A 110 -9.27 24.96 -21.02
N THR A 111 -10.45 25.04 -21.66
CA THR A 111 -11.37 23.90 -21.82
C THR A 111 -10.78 22.78 -22.68
N LYS A 112 -9.94 23.11 -23.67
CA LYS A 112 -9.21 22.10 -24.48
C LYS A 112 -8.16 21.34 -23.68
N GLN A 113 -7.61 21.94 -22.61
CA GLN A 113 -6.61 21.29 -21.77
C GLN A 113 -7.28 20.34 -20.77
N SER A 114 -6.74 19.12 -20.65
CA SER A 114 -7.20 18.15 -19.65
C SER A 114 -6.77 18.58 -18.25
N PRO A 115 -7.69 18.64 -17.25
CA PRO A 115 -7.33 18.92 -15.86
C PRO A 115 -6.49 17.79 -15.23
N LEU A 116 -6.42 16.62 -15.87
CA LEU A 116 -5.68 15.46 -15.38
C LEU A 116 -4.29 15.30 -16.02
N ALA A 117 -3.85 16.25 -16.84
CA ALA A 117 -2.56 16.16 -17.53
C ALA A 117 -1.39 15.97 -16.53
N GLY A 118 -1.29 16.83 -15.52
CA GLY A 118 -0.26 16.74 -14.47
C GLY A 118 -0.44 15.57 -13.50
N ALA A 119 -1.66 15.03 -13.36
CA ALA A 119 -1.91 13.86 -12.51
C ALA A 119 -1.14 12.62 -13.01
N ARG A 120 -0.93 12.51 -14.33
CA ARG A 120 -0.17 11.39 -14.92
C ARG A 120 1.30 11.41 -14.50
N GLU A 121 1.91 12.60 -14.46
CA GLU A 121 3.29 12.79 -14.03
C GLU A 121 3.44 12.51 -12.54
N LEU A 122 2.50 13.02 -11.72
CA LEU A 122 2.45 12.77 -10.29
C LEU A 122 2.29 11.27 -9.95
N ILE A 123 1.41 10.58 -10.68
CA ILE A 123 1.27 9.11 -10.55
C ILE A 123 2.56 8.41 -10.98
N GLY A 124 3.23 8.87 -12.03
CA GLY A 124 4.53 8.32 -12.46
C GLY A 124 5.58 8.42 -11.35
N ALA A 125 5.66 9.58 -10.69
CA ALA A 125 6.59 9.84 -9.59
C ALA A 125 6.36 8.91 -8.38
N PHE A 126 5.14 8.42 -8.15
CA PHE A 126 4.86 7.45 -7.08
C PHE A 126 5.56 6.10 -7.25
N TYR A 127 5.91 5.73 -8.49
CA TYR A 127 6.54 4.45 -8.81
C TYR A 127 8.05 4.59 -9.08
N ASP A 128 8.58 5.81 -9.04
CA ASP A 128 9.99 6.06 -9.26
C ASP A 128 10.78 5.87 -7.95
N PRO A 129 11.69 4.86 -7.87
CA PRO A 129 12.48 4.61 -6.66
C PRO A 129 13.48 5.72 -6.32
N GLU A 130 13.78 6.64 -7.25
CA GLU A 130 14.69 7.77 -7.04
C GLU A 130 14.00 9.02 -6.47
N VAL A 131 12.66 9.08 -6.53
CA VAL A 131 11.88 10.22 -6.01
C VAL A 131 11.66 10.04 -4.50
N LYS A 132 12.42 10.80 -3.71
CA LYS A 132 12.37 10.75 -2.24
C LYS A 132 11.22 11.56 -1.62
N THR A 133 10.74 12.58 -2.31
CA THR A 133 9.70 13.51 -1.85
C THR A 133 8.91 14.04 -3.04
N ILE A 134 7.59 14.15 -2.88
CA ILE A 134 6.69 14.78 -3.84
C ILE A 134 6.17 16.04 -3.17
N GLU A 135 6.66 17.20 -3.61
CA GLU A 135 6.15 18.50 -3.18
C GLU A 135 4.94 18.87 -4.05
N ILE A 136 3.88 19.37 -3.40
CA ILE A 136 2.60 19.77 -4.01
C ILE A 136 2.24 21.19 -3.59
#